data_AF-A0A5D4GV80-F1
#
_entry.id   AF-A0A5D4GV80-F1
#
_cell.length_a   1.000
_cell.length_b   1.000
_cell.length_c   1.000
_cell.angle_alpha   90.00
_cell.angle_beta   90.00
_cell.angle_gamma   90.00
#
_symmetry.space_group_name_H-M   'P 1'
#
loop_
_entity.id
_entity.type
_entity.pdbx_description
1 polymer ?
#
loop_
_entity_poly.entity_id
_entity_poly.type
_entity_poly.pdbx_seq_one_letter_code
_entity_poly.pdbx_strand_id
1 'polypeptide(L)'
;QSWFYGQDLPERNHFNQSVLLDVSGVDREALAAAVEALFTHHDALRLRSDGTRLWFAEPDGQGLEDADGRTADDVQASLDLVNGPVARFVLLPGDRLLIAVHHMAVDGVSWRILLEDLAAAYQGAPLPAKTTSFKEWATRLQQ
;
A
#
# COMPACT_ATOMS: atom_id res chain seq x y z
N GLN A 1 16.24 -3.11 5.84
CA GLN A 1 15.25 -3.04 6.95
C GLN A 1 15.91 -3.02 8.33
N SER A 2 17.02 -3.74 8.57
CA SER A 2 17.77 -3.66 9.84
C SER A 2 18.23 -2.24 10.21
N TRP A 3 18.47 -1.38 9.22
CA TRP A 3 18.76 0.04 9.43
C TRP A 3 17.57 0.85 9.98
N PHE A 4 16.32 0.57 9.55
CA PHE A 4 15.11 1.26 10.04
C PHE A 4 14.84 0.96 11.52
N TYR A 5 15.02 -0.29 11.95
CA TYR A 5 14.89 -0.68 13.35
C TYR A 5 16.07 -0.28 14.24
N GLY A 6 17.21 0.06 13.63
CA GLY A 6 18.39 0.59 14.33
C GLY A 6 18.33 2.09 14.62
N GLN A 7 17.28 2.79 14.17
CA GLN A 7 17.07 4.21 14.41
C GLN A 7 16.02 4.43 15.51
N ASP A 8 16.29 5.38 16.41
CA ASP A 8 15.35 5.83 17.43
C ASP A 8 14.40 6.87 16.80
N LEU A 9 13.51 6.41 15.93
CA LEU A 9 12.49 7.25 15.29
C LEU A 9 11.31 7.42 16.26
N PRO A 10 10.98 8.65 16.70
CA PRO A 10 9.92 8.87 17.70
C PRO A 10 8.52 8.46 17.22
N GLU A 11 8.26 8.39 15.91
CA GLU A 11 6.98 7.95 15.33
C GLU A 11 7.18 6.96 14.18
N ARG A 12 7.59 5.72 14.50
CA ARG A 12 7.88 4.67 13.49
C ARG A 12 6.73 4.36 12.54
N ASN A 13 5.48 4.58 12.96
CA ASN A 13 4.29 4.34 12.15
C ASN A 13 3.99 5.49 11.18
N HIS A 14 4.61 6.67 11.37
CA HIS A 14 4.42 7.85 10.52
C HIS A 14 5.64 8.07 9.62
N PHE A 15 6.05 7.00 8.92
CA PHE A 15 7.15 7.03 7.96
C PHE A 15 6.67 6.49 6.62
N ASN A 16 5.88 7.31 5.95
CA ASN A 16 5.06 6.92 4.81
C ASN A 16 5.54 7.58 3.52
N GLN A 17 5.15 6.97 2.40
CA GLN A 17 5.16 7.61 1.10
C GLN A 17 3.72 7.70 0.59
N SER A 18 3.43 8.73 -0.21
CA SER A 18 2.10 8.88 -0.80
C SER A 18 2.15 9.51 -2.18
N VAL A 19 1.14 9.20 -2.98
CA VAL A 19 0.82 9.93 -4.21
C VAL A 19 -0.63 10.41 -4.15
N LEU A 20 -0.89 11.54 -4.81
CA LEU A 20 -2.23 12.09 -4.98
C LEU A 20 -2.52 12.13 -6.47
N LEU A 21 -3.59 11.46 -6.90
CA LEU A 21 -4.01 11.37 -8.29
C LEU A 21 -5.34 12.11 -8.48
N ASP A 22 -5.46 12.83 -9.59
CA ASP A 22 -6.76 13.30 -10.09
C ASP A 22 -7.44 12.12 -10.78
N VAL A 23 -8.64 11.78 -10.33
CA VAL A 23 -9.46 10.68 -10.85
C VAL A 23 -10.83 11.19 -11.33
N SER A 24 -10.95 12.47 -11.70
CA SER A 24 -12.18 12.99 -12.31
C SER A 24 -12.55 12.20 -13.57
N GLY A 25 -13.79 11.73 -13.61
CA GLY A 25 -14.33 10.95 -14.72
C GLY A 25 -13.94 9.47 -14.74
N VAL A 26 -13.23 8.98 -13.72
CA VAL A 26 -12.97 7.56 -13.50
C VAL A 26 -14.24 6.87 -12.96
N ASP A 27 -14.49 5.64 -13.41
CA ASP A 27 -15.56 4.80 -12.87
C ASP A 27 -15.18 4.31 -11.46
N ARG A 28 -15.99 4.68 -10.47
CA ARG A 28 -15.71 4.37 -9.06
C ARG A 28 -15.77 2.88 -8.75
N GLU A 29 -16.67 2.13 -9.37
CA GLU A 29 -16.82 0.70 -9.13
C GLU A 29 -15.63 -0.06 -9.72
N ALA A 30 -15.22 0.29 -10.94
CA ALA A 30 -14.02 -0.26 -11.56
C ALA A 30 -12.76 0.09 -10.77
N LEU A 31 -12.67 1.31 -10.23
CA LEU A 31 -11.56 1.72 -9.36
C LEU A 31 -11.53 0.93 -8.05
N ALA A 32 -12.68 0.73 -7.41
CA ALA A 32 -12.78 -0.07 -6.18
C ALA A 32 -12.33 -1.52 -6.43
N ALA A 33 -12.82 -2.15 -7.51
CA ALA A 33 -12.41 -3.49 -7.92
C ALA A 33 -10.90 -3.58 -8.21
N ALA A 34 -10.33 -2.55 -8.85
CA ALA A 34 -8.89 -2.48 -9.12
C ALA A 34 -8.07 -2.42 -7.81
N VAL A 35 -8.50 -1.61 -6.84
CA VAL A 35 -7.82 -1.52 -5.53
C VAL A 35 -7.89 -2.85 -4.78
N GLU A 36 -9.03 -3.53 -4.77
CA GLU A 36 -9.17 -4.87 -4.18
C GLU A 36 -8.23 -5.89 -4.84
N ALA A 37 -8.11 -5.83 -6.18
CA ALA A 37 -7.19 -6.66 -6.94
C ALA A 37 -5.72 -6.38 -6.54
N LEU A 38 -5.35 -5.12 -6.34
CA LEU A 38 -4.01 -4.77 -5.87
C LEU A 38 -3.71 -5.32 -4.49
N PHE A 39 -4.64 -5.17 -3.55
CA PHE A 39 -4.46 -5.77 -2.23
C PHE A 39 -4.23 -7.26 -2.40
N THR A 40 -5.13 -7.98 -3.09
CA THR A 40 -5.02 -9.42 -3.37
C THR A 40 -3.67 -9.81 -3.97
N HIS A 41 -3.19 -9.04 -4.94
CA HIS A 41 -1.97 -9.32 -5.68
C HIS A 41 -0.68 -8.97 -4.92
N HIS A 42 -0.61 -7.82 -4.25
CA HIS A 42 0.61 -7.34 -3.60
C HIS A 42 0.59 -7.61 -2.09
N ASP A 43 1.19 -8.73 -1.69
CA ASP A 43 1.27 -9.12 -0.27
C ASP A 43 1.92 -8.04 0.61
N ALA A 44 2.84 -7.25 0.05
CA ALA A 44 3.50 -6.13 0.73
C ALA A 44 2.51 -5.07 1.24
N LEU A 45 1.38 -4.83 0.57
CA LEU A 45 0.34 -3.88 1.04
C LEU A 45 -0.38 -4.38 2.31
N ARG A 46 -0.19 -5.66 2.64
CA ARG A 46 -0.68 -6.31 3.85
C ARG A 46 0.44 -6.66 4.82
N LEU A 47 1.63 -6.07 4.66
CA LEU A 47 2.75 -6.29 5.56
C LEU A 47 2.37 -5.94 7.00
N ARG A 48 2.90 -6.73 7.92
CA ARG A 48 2.89 -6.50 9.36
C ARG A 48 4.28 -6.74 9.93
N SER A 49 4.62 -5.99 10.97
CA SER A 49 5.85 -6.15 11.71
C SER A 49 5.70 -5.69 13.16
N ASP A 50 6.21 -6.48 14.08
CA ASP A 50 6.41 -6.11 15.49
C ASP A 50 7.86 -5.67 15.78
N GLY A 51 8.68 -5.56 14.72
CA GLY A 51 10.11 -5.26 14.82
C GLY A 51 11.01 -6.46 15.07
N THR A 52 10.44 -7.62 15.38
CA THR A 52 11.17 -8.89 15.51
C THR A 52 10.94 -9.82 14.32
N ARG A 53 9.74 -9.78 13.74
CA ARG A 53 9.34 -10.61 12.59
C ARG A 53 8.50 -9.82 11.60
N LEU A 54 8.51 -10.29 10.36
CA LEU A 54 7.66 -9.79 9.27
C LEU A 54 6.70 -10.89 8.86
N TRP A 55 5.44 -10.51 8.63
CA TRP A 55 4.43 -11.40 8.07
C TRP A 55 3.47 -10.61 7.20
N PHE A 56 2.70 -11.31 6.37
CA PHE A 56 1.64 -10.71 5.56
C PHE A 56 0.31 -11.18 6.12
N ALA A 57 -0.62 -10.24 6.36
CA ALA A 57 -1.99 -10.59 6.66
C ALA A 57 -2.69 -11.14 5.41
N GLU A 58 -3.71 -11.97 5.61
CA GLU A 58 -4.62 -12.35 4.53
C GLU A 58 -5.41 -11.12 4.04
N PRO A 59 -5.84 -11.09 2.77
CA PRO A 59 -6.83 -10.11 2.33
C PRO A 59 -8.08 -10.19 3.19
N ASP A 60 -8.50 -9.05 3.74
CA ASP A 60 -9.68 -8.92 4.61
C ASP A 60 -10.36 -7.58 4.35
N GLY A 61 -11.14 -7.54 3.26
CA GLY A 61 -11.98 -6.39 2.91
C GLY A 61 -11.26 -5.07 2.66
N GLN A 62 -9.93 -5.07 2.44
CA GLN A 62 -9.21 -3.84 2.10
C GLN A 62 -9.56 -3.40 0.68
N GLY A 63 -9.90 -2.13 0.53
CA GLY A 63 -10.42 -1.59 -0.72
C GLY A 63 -10.32 -0.07 -0.78
N LEU A 64 -11.06 0.51 -1.72
CA LEU A 64 -11.19 1.96 -1.86
C LEU A 64 -12.08 2.51 -0.72
N GLU A 65 -11.55 3.48 0.03
CA GLU A 65 -12.26 4.14 1.13
C GLU A 65 -12.75 5.52 0.71
N ASP A 66 -13.88 5.98 1.26
CA ASP A 66 -14.22 7.41 1.25
C ASP A 66 -13.47 8.14 2.37
N ALA A 67 -13.21 9.44 2.17
CA ALA A 67 -12.54 10.26 3.17
C ALA A 67 -13.28 10.26 4.52
N ASP A 68 -14.62 10.28 4.52
CA ASP A 68 -15.45 10.32 5.73
C ASP A 68 -15.04 11.42 6.72
N GLY A 69 -14.69 12.59 6.18
CA GLY A 69 -14.23 13.75 6.95
C GLY A 69 -12.74 13.75 7.32
N ARG A 70 -12.01 12.66 7.02
CA ARG A 70 -10.55 12.58 7.20
C ARG A 70 -9.83 13.45 6.16
N THR A 71 -8.81 14.16 6.62
CA THR A 71 -7.84 14.86 5.78
C THR A 71 -6.74 13.91 5.31
N ALA A 72 -5.89 14.36 4.38
CA ALA A 72 -4.72 13.59 3.98
C ALA A 72 -3.77 13.31 5.16
N ASP A 73 -3.61 14.28 6.07
CA ASP A 73 -2.78 14.14 7.26
C ASP A 73 -3.37 13.10 8.23
N ASP A 74 -4.70 13.08 8.40
CA ASP A 74 -5.37 12.06 9.21
C ASP A 74 -5.14 10.65 8.63
N VAL A 75 -5.19 10.51 7.31
CA VAL A 75 -4.93 9.24 6.63
C VAL A 75 -3.48 8.81 6.84
N GLN A 76 -2.52 9.72 6.67
CA GLN A 76 -1.09 9.46 6.90
C GLN A 76 -0.82 9.00 8.34
N ALA A 77 -1.42 9.66 9.33
CA ALA A 77 -1.27 9.32 10.75
C ALA A 77 -1.96 8.00 11.15
N SER A 78 -2.82 7.44 10.29
CA SER A 78 -3.65 6.27 10.61
C SER A 78 -3.05 4.91 10.23
N LEU A 79 -1.83 4.89 9.67
CA LEU A 79 -1.15 3.64 9.34
C LEU A 79 -0.52 3.02 10.60
N ASP A 80 -0.57 1.69 10.71
CA ASP A 80 -0.01 0.94 11.83
C ASP A 80 0.76 -0.27 11.28
N LEU A 81 2.05 -0.36 11.58
CA LEU A 81 2.89 -1.44 11.08
C LEU A 81 2.62 -2.78 11.80
N VAL A 82 2.16 -2.74 13.05
CA VAL A 82 1.92 -3.93 13.88
C VAL A 82 0.55 -4.52 13.61
N ASN A 83 -0.49 -3.68 13.63
CA ASN A 83 -1.89 -4.11 13.51
C ASN A 83 -2.46 -3.88 12.11
N GLY A 84 -1.89 -2.94 11.36
CA GLY A 84 -2.40 -2.50 10.07
C GLY A 84 -3.50 -1.44 10.16
N PRO A 85 -3.90 -0.90 9.00
CA PRO A 85 -3.31 -1.18 7.68
C PRO A 85 -1.98 -0.43 7.48
N VAL A 86 -1.16 -0.92 6.54
CA VAL A 86 0.08 -0.25 6.10
C VAL A 86 -0.07 0.42 4.73
N ALA A 87 -1.25 0.31 4.11
CA ALA A 87 -1.59 0.93 2.85
C ALA A 87 -3.07 1.34 2.90
N ARG A 88 -3.39 2.53 2.40
CA ARG A 88 -4.76 3.03 2.25
C ARG A 88 -4.93 3.71 0.90
N PHE A 89 -6.10 3.51 0.30
CA PHE A 89 -6.54 4.14 -0.94
C PHE A 89 -7.82 4.91 -0.60
N VAL A 90 -7.73 6.23 -0.53
CA VAL A 90 -8.81 7.08 0.00
C VAL A 90 -9.22 8.10 -1.05
N LEU A 91 -10.51 8.12 -1.39
CA LEU A 91 -11.10 9.14 -2.25
C LEU A 91 -11.40 10.39 -1.42
N LEU A 92 -10.59 11.42 -1.63
CA LEU A 92 -10.74 12.75 -1.06
C LEU A 92 -11.71 13.60 -1.89
N PRO A 93 -12.30 14.67 -1.30
CA PRO A 93 -13.15 15.59 -2.04
C PRO A 93 -12.48 16.18 -3.28
N GLY A 94 -13.28 16.33 -4.34
CA GLY A 94 -12.85 16.82 -5.65
C GLY A 94 -12.18 15.75 -6.52
N ASP A 95 -12.66 14.50 -6.44
CA ASP A 95 -12.16 13.35 -7.21
C ASP A 95 -10.65 13.15 -7.11
N ARG A 96 -10.10 13.21 -5.89
CA ARG A 96 -8.67 13.01 -5.66
C ARG A 96 -8.43 11.72 -4.91
N LEU A 97 -7.74 10.79 -5.53
CA LEU A 97 -7.33 9.54 -4.89
C LEU A 97 -5.99 9.75 -4.18
N LEU A 98 -6.00 9.64 -2.85
CA LEU A 98 -4.80 9.54 -2.04
C LEU A 98 -4.43 8.07 -1.89
N ILE A 99 -3.21 7.71 -2.29
CA ILE A 99 -2.61 6.41 -2.00
C ILE A 99 -1.50 6.64 -0.99
N ALA A 100 -1.70 6.19 0.25
CA ALA A 100 -0.74 6.32 1.34
C ALA A 100 -0.24 4.93 1.73
N VAL A 101 1.07 4.73 1.72
CA VAL A 101 1.69 3.44 2.02
C VAL A 101 2.89 3.64 2.95
N HIS A 102 2.98 2.84 4.00
CA HIS A 102 4.10 2.83 4.91
C HIS A 102 5.38 2.45 4.15
N HIS A 103 6.49 3.17 4.36
CA HIS A 103 7.70 3.02 3.56
C HIS A 103 8.36 1.62 3.68
N MET A 104 7.97 0.82 4.68
CA MET A 104 8.37 -0.60 4.74
C MET A 104 7.73 -1.50 3.68
N ALA A 105 6.60 -1.08 3.11
CA ALA A 105 5.85 -1.82 2.10
C ALA A 105 6.07 -1.30 0.67
N VAL A 106 6.73 -0.15 0.50
CA VAL A 106 6.93 0.51 -0.81
C VAL A 106 8.28 1.22 -0.90
N ASP A 107 8.83 1.29 -2.12
CA ASP A 107 9.96 2.14 -2.50
C ASP A 107 9.71 2.83 -3.86
N GLY A 108 10.69 3.59 -4.35
CA GLY A 108 10.55 4.33 -5.61
C GLY A 108 10.30 3.45 -6.85
N VAL A 109 10.80 2.21 -6.88
CA VAL A 109 10.54 1.27 -7.99
C VAL A 109 9.16 0.63 -7.84
N SER A 110 8.77 0.34 -6.61
CA SER A 110 7.48 -0.25 -6.25
C SER A 110 6.31 0.65 -6.67
N TRP A 111 6.44 1.97 -6.57
CA TRP A 111 5.41 2.91 -7.02
C TRP A 111 5.07 2.77 -8.50
N ARG A 112 6.07 2.61 -9.36
CA ARG A 112 5.84 2.42 -10.79
C ARG A 112 5.02 1.17 -11.05
N ILE A 113 5.39 0.05 -10.41
CA ILE A 113 4.68 -1.23 -10.54
C ILE A 113 3.25 -1.09 -10.01
N LEU A 114 3.07 -0.52 -8.82
CA LEU A 114 1.75 -0.36 -8.19
C LEU A 114 0.80 0.48 -9.05
N LEU A 115 1.29 1.55 -9.67
CA LEU A 115 0.48 2.41 -10.53
C LEU A 115 0.20 1.79 -11.90
N GLU A 116 1.16 1.07 -12.49
CA GLU A 116 0.94 0.28 -13.71
C GLU A 116 -0.12 -0.81 -13.48
N ASP A 117 -0.02 -1.54 -12.38
CA ASP A 117 -0.96 -2.60 -12.01
C ASP A 117 -2.34 -2.02 -11.63
N LEU A 118 -2.41 -0.86 -10.96
CA LEU A 118 -3.69 -0.16 -10.73
C LEU A 118 -4.39 0.15 -12.05
N ALA A 119 -3.66 0.70 -13.02
CA ALA A 119 -4.20 1.04 -14.32
C ALA A 119 -4.63 -0.20 -15.13
N ALA A 120 -3.84 -1.28 -15.07
CA ALA A 120 -4.18 -2.54 -15.71
C ALA A 120 -5.45 -3.17 -15.10
N ALA A 121 -5.51 -3.27 -13.78
CA ALA A 121 -6.67 -3.80 -13.07
C ALA A 121 -7.93 -2.96 -13.31
N TYR A 122 -7.81 -1.63 -13.34
CA TYR A 122 -8.91 -0.72 -13.68
C TYR A 122 -9.47 -0.96 -15.09
N GLN A 123 -8.61 -1.32 -16.05
CA GLN A 123 -9.03 -1.69 -17.41
C GLN A 123 -9.56 -3.13 -17.51
N GLY A 124 -9.63 -3.87 -16.40
CA GLY A 124 -10.03 -5.28 -16.37
C GLY A 124 -8.97 -6.23 -16.95
N ALA A 125 -7.72 -5.77 -17.10
CA ALA A 125 -6.63 -6.62 -17.57
C ALA A 125 -6.07 -7.48 -16.43
N PRO A 126 -5.64 -8.72 -16.71
CA PRO A 126 -5.01 -9.57 -15.70
C PRO A 126 -3.66 -8.97 -15.28
N LEU A 127 -3.39 -8.96 -13.97
CA LEU A 127 -2.09 -8.56 -13.45
C LEU A 127 -1.02 -9.59 -13.83
N PRO A 128 0.23 -9.16 -14.10
CA PRO A 128 1.32 -10.07 -14.41
C PRO A 128 1.54 -11.08 -13.28
N ALA A 129 2.13 -12.24 -13.58
CA ALA A 129 2.44 -13.21 -12.53
C ALA A 129 3.34 -12.59 -11.46
N LYS A 130 3.05 -12.87 -10.18
CA LYS A 130 3.87 -12.38 -9.06
C LYS A 130 5.33 -12.74 -9.31
N THR A 131 6.22 -11.75 -9.38
CA THR A 131 7.66 -11.99 -9.37
C THR A 131 8.10 -12.45 -7.98
N THR A 132 9.30 -13.06 -7.87
CA THR A 132 9.85 -13.61 -6.62
C THR A 132 9.56 -12.70 -5.42
N SER A 133 8.89 -13.26 -4.40
CA SER A 133 8.42 -12.50 -3.25
C SER A 133 9.59 -11.78 -2.54
N PHE A 134 9.36 -10.62 -1.91
CA PHE A 134 10.37 -9.93 -1.09
C PHE A 134 11.01 -10.88 -0.06
N LYS A 135 10.24 -11.84 0.45
CA LYS A 135 10.68 -12.92 1.36
C LYS A 135 11.74 -13.82 0.72
N GLU A 136 11.53 -14.26 -0.52
CA GLU A 136 12.50 -15.08 -1.26
C GLU A 136 13.73 -14.28 -1.69
N TRP A 137 13.58 -13.01 -2.06
CA TRP A 137 14.72 -12.12 -2.36
C TRP A 137 15.59 -11.85 -1.12
N ALA A 138 14.98 -11.53 0.03
CA ALA A 138 15.69 -11.31 1.29
C ALA A 138 16.41 -12.58 1.78
N THR A 139 15.81 -13.76 1.57
CA THR A 139 16.43 -15.06 1.90
C THR A 139 17.64 -15.37 1.00
N ARG A 140 17.62 -14.92 -0.27
CA ARG A 140 18.73 -15.12 -1.22
C ARG A 140 19.94 -14.21 -0.98
N LEU A 141 19.78 -13.11 -0.25
CA LEU A 141 20.89 -12.20 0.10
C LEU A 141 21.60 -12.55 1.41
N GLN A 142 21.10 -13.54 2.15
CA GLN A 142 21.73 -14.08 3.37
C GLN A 142 22.49 -15.39 3.11
N GLN A 143 22.62 -15.80 1.84
CA GLN A 143 23.52 -16.88 1.38
C GLN A 143 24.66 -16.28 0.57
#